data_AF-A0A8J5XET2-F1
#
_entry.id   AF-A0A8J5XET2-F1
#
_cell.length_a   1.000
_cell.length_b   1.000
_cell.length_c   1.000
_cell.angle_alpha   90.00
_cell.angle_beta   90.00
_cell.angle_gamma   90.00
#
_symmetry.space_group_name_H-M   'P 1'
#
loop_
_entity.id
_entity.type
_entity.pdbx_description
1 polymer ?
#
loop_
_entity_poly.entity_id
_entity_poly.type
_entity_poly.pdbx_seq_one_letter_code
_entity_poly.pdbx_strand_id
1 'polypeptide(L)'
;MASIILFVVSWARGGASGAGHAHPRCVPQLAVKAQALADQLADIERRAMSASEAWDAVATDFLAPDLADAVTQRLGLLSNVGAVRVGGYPGGRRALFVLTHPDLVDSVVPSEHATLFRVHADLGRSPPLPNVLVNVGVQLASVGDVLVEDSDTAFIVVAAGSAKVVKRLLPKGLLAPGGGAVTIDEVVDGGAGIRGEPVEVEVQRVDTRAQNR
;
A
#
# COMPACT_ATOMS: atom_id res chain seq x y z
N MET A 1 -29.93 -5.36 15.57
CA MET A 1 -30.39 -6.47 14.70
C MET A 1 -29.73 -6.30 13.36
N ALA A 2 -28.72 -7.10 13.03
CA ALA A 2 -27.97 -7.01 11.78
C ALA A 2 -28.43 -8.09 10.81
N SER A 3 -28.92 -7.68 9.63
CA SER A 3 -29.31 -8.59 8.54
C SER A 3 -28.08 -9.16 7.86
N ILE A 4 -27.86 -10.46 7.99
CA ILE A 4 -26.92 -11.24 7.19
C ILE A 4 -27.59 -11.51 5.83
N ILE A 5 -27.08 -10.89 4.77
CA ILE A 5 -27.49 -11.21 3.39
C ILE A 5 -26.71 -12.46 2.96
N LEU A 6 -27.35 -13.62 3.05
CA LEU A 6 -26.84 -14.88 2.54
C LEU A 6 -27.08 -14.93 1.01
N PHE A 7 -26.01 -14.88 0.21
CA PHE A 7 -26.11 -15.18 -1.22
C PHE A 7 -26.15 -16.70 -1.42
N VAL A 8 -27.36 -17.26 -1.54
CA VAL A 8 -27.55 -18.65 -1.98
C VAL A 8 -27.44 -18.69 -3.50
N VAL A 9 -26.30 -19.16 -4.01
CA VAL A 9 -26.13 -19.46 -5.44
C VAL A 9 -26.81 -20.79 -5.75
N SER A 10 -28.04 -20.72 -6.25
CA SER A 10 -28.79 -21.88 -6.74
C SER A 10 -28.21 -22.35 -8.08
N TRP A 11 -27.53 -23.49 -8.09
CA TRP A 11 -27.11 -24.16 -9.32
C TRP A 11 -28.26 -25.01 -9.86
N ALA A 12 -28.89 -24.54 -10.94
CA ALA A 12 -29.85 -25.33 -11.70
C ALA A 12 -29.13 -26.53 -12.36
N ARG A 13 -29.48 -27.75 -11.94
CA ARG A 13 -29.13 -28.99 -12.65
C ARG A 13 -30.03 -29.11 -13.89
N GLY A 14 -29.53 -28.62 -15.02
CA GLY A 14 -30.05 -28.96 -16.35
C GLY A 14 -29.21 -30.07 -16.96
N GLY A 15 -29.78 -31.27 -17.11
CA GLY A 15 -29.18 -32.34 -17.89
C GLY A 15 -29.70 -32.30 -19.33
N ALA A 16 -28.79 -32.32 -20.30
CA ALA A 16 -28.95 -33.05 -21.57
C ALA A 16 -27.66 -32.98 -22.41
N SER A 17 -27.19 -34.18 -22.73
CA SER A 17 -26.29 -34.60 -23.81
C SER A 17 -25.96 -33.58 -24.92
N GLY A 18 -24.66 -33.33 -25.09
CA GLY A 18 -24.07 -32.70 -26.26
C GLY A 18 -22.56 -32.68 -26.13
N ALA A 19 -21.86 -33.51 -26.91
CA ALA A 19 -20.40 -33.57 -26.98
C ALA A 19 -19.85 -32.30 -27.66
N GLY A 20 -19.92 -31.18 -26.96
CA GLY A 20 -19.23 -29.94 -27.30
C GLY A 20 -17.92 -29.88 -26.53
N HIS A 21 -16.82 -29.60 -27.22
CA HIS A 21 -15.53 -29.33 -26.61
C HIS A 21 -15.68 -28.19 -25.59
N ALA A 22 -15.77 -28.56 -24.31
CA ALA A 22 -15.90 -27.62 -23.22
C ALA A 22 -14.60 -26.84 -23.10
N HIS A 23 -14.63 -25.57 -23.53
CA HIS A 23 -13.58 -24.62 -23.23
C HIS A 23 -13.28 -24.67 -21.72
N PRO A 24 -11.99 -24.73 -21.33
CA PRO A 24 -11.62 -24.74 -19.92
C PRO A 24 -12.22 -23.52 -19.23
N ARG A 25 -13.01 -23.81 -18.19
CA ARG A 25 -13.79 -22.88 -17.39
C ARG A 25 -12.89 -21.72 -16.95
N CYS A 26 -13.23 -20.50 -17.35
CA CYS A 26 -12.86 -19.30 -16.60
C CYS A 26 -13.35 -19.49 -15.16
N VAL A 27 -12.45 -19.88 -14.26
CA VAL A 27 -12.67 -19.62 -12.84
C VAL A 27 -12.90 -18.11 -12.76
N PRO A 28 -14.02 -17.63 -12.20
CA PRO A 28 -14.28 -16.21 -12.14
C PRO A 28 -13.13 -15.58 -11.34
N GLN A 29 -12.33 -14.75 -12.01
CA GLN A 29 -11.14 -14.08 -11.48
C GLN A 29 -11.41 -13.36 -10.13
N LEU A 30 -12.67 -12.99 -9.89
CA LEU A 30 -13.18 -12.46 -8.63
C LEU A 30 -13.07 -13.43 -7.45
N ALA A 31 -13.36 -14.72 -7.64
CA ALA A 31 -13.27 -15.71 -6.57
C ALA A 31 -11.82 -15.94 -6.13
N VAL A 32 -10.87 -15.90 -7.08
CA VAL A 32 -9.44 -16.01 -6.79
C VAL A 32 -8.94 -14.80 -6.02
N LYS A 33 -9.33 -13.58 -6.44
CA LYS A 33 -8.97 -12.34 -5.72
C LYS A 33 -9.55 -12.32 -4.30
N ALA A 34 -10.80 -12.74 -4.13
CA ALA A 34 -11.45 -12.81 -2.82
C ALA A 34 -10.76 -13.81 -1.88
N GLN A 35 -10.38 -14.98 -2.38
CA GLN A 35 -9.64 -15.96 -1.59
C GLN A 35 -8.26 -15.42 -1.17
N ALA A 36 -7.52 -14.82 -2.10
CA ALA A 36 -6.21 -14.24 -1.79
C ALA A 36 -6.29 -13.15 -0.71
N LEU A 37 -7.31 -12.30 -0.76
CA LEU A 37 -7.56 -11.29 0.26
C LEU A 37 -7.87 -11.92 1.62
N ALA A 38 -8.72 -12.96 1.65
CA ALA A 38 -9.05 -13.68 2.87
C ALA A 38 -7.81 -14.35 3.50
N ASP A 39 -6.95 -14.95 2.68
CA ASP A 39 -5.71 -15.60 3.13
C ASP A 39 -4.73 -14.56 3.72
N GLN A 40 -4.60 -13.40 3.08
CA GLN A 40 -3.78 -12.29 3.59
C GLN A 40 -4.31 -11.73 4.91
N LEU A 41 -5.64 -11.57 5.03
CA LEU A 41 -6.26 -11.10 6.26
C LEU A 41 -6.05 -12.09 7.42
N ALA A 42 -6.21 -13.39 7.15
CA ALA A 42 -5.97 -14.44 8.14
C ALA A 42 -4.51 -14.47 8.62
N ASP A 43 -3.57 -14.24 7.70
CA ASP A 43 -2.15 -14.12 8.05
C ASP A 43 -1.87 -12.92 8.97
N ILE A 44 -2.45 -11.75 8.65
CA ILE A 44 -2.32 -10.54 9.46
C ILE A 44 -2.93 -10.76 10.86
N GLU A 45 -4.11 -11.37 10.94
CA GLU A 45 -4.78 -11.68 12.22
C GLU A 45 -3.90 -12.60 13.09
N ARG A 46 -3.33 -13.65 12.49
CA ARG A 46 -2.40 -14.55 13.19
C ARG A 46 -1.16 -13.83 13.70
N ARG A 47 -0.55 -12.95 12.87
CA ARG A 47 0.59 -12.13 13.31
C ARG A 47 0.21 -11.19 14.44
N ALA A 48 -0.98 -10.59 14.39
CA ALA A 48 -1.46 -9.68 15.42
C ALA A 48 -1.67 -10.40 16.77
N MET A 49 -2.25 -11.60 16.73
CA MET A 49 -2.38 -12.45 17.92
C MET A 49 -1.02 -12.81 18.51
N SER A 50 -0.07 -13.26 17.69
CA SER A 50 1.28 -13.58 18.14
C SER A 50 2.02 -12.36 18.72
N ALA A 51 1.91 -11.18 18.10
CA ALA A 51 2.53 -9.95 18.61
C ALA A 51 1.91 -9.53 19.96
N SER A 52 0.58 -9.62 20.08
CA SER A 52 -0.11 -9.33 21.33
C SER A 52 0.28 -10.28 22.46
N GLU A 53 0.29 -11.60 22.20
CA GLU A 53 0.70 -12.62 23.18
C GLU A 53 2.16 -12.45 23.61
N ALA A 54 3.03 -12.05 22.70
CA ALA A 54 4.45 -11.80 22.96
C ALA A 54 4.75 -10.45 23.62
N TRP A 55 3.75 -9.56 23.77
CA TRP A 55 3.94 -8.17 24.19
C TRP A 55 4.96 -7.41 23.32
N ASP A 56 4.90 -7.65 22.01
CA ASP A 56 5.79 -7.04 21.00
C ASP A 56 4.99 -6.16 20.03
N ALA A 57 5.70 -5.41 19.17
CA ALA A 57 5.13 -4.60 18.11
C ALA A 57 5.67 -5.03 16.75
N VAL A 58 4.76 -5.46 15.86
CA VAL A 58 5.11 -5.90 14.51
C VAL A 58 4.40 -5.04 13.47
N ALA A 59 5.17 -4.46 12.55
CA ALA A 59 4.61 -3.70 11.43
C ALA A 59 4.28 -4.60 10.23
N THR A 60 3.19 -4.30 9.54
CA THR A 60 2.90 -4.85 8.20
C THR A 60 3.62 -4.05 7.12
N ASP A 61 3.63 -4.58 5.90
CA ASP A 61 3.86 -3.76 4.70
C ASP A 61 2.69 -2.77 4.47
N PHE A 62 2.85 -1.85 3.52
CA PHE A 62 1.76 -0.99 3.06
C PHE A 62 0.74 -1.80 2.28
N LEU A 63 -0.43 -1.98 2.89
CA LEU A 63 -1.55 -2.70 2.34
C LEU A 63 -2.29 -1.83 1.31
N ALA A 64 -2.90 -2.49 0.32
CA ALA A 64 -3.84 -1.86 -0.60
C ALA A 64 -5.11 -1.39 0.16
N PRO A 65 -5.86 -0.40 -0.38
CA PRO A 65 -7.01 0.19 0.32
C PRO A 65 -8.03 -0.84 0.82
N ASP A 66 -8.48 -1.72 -0.08
CA ASP A 66 -9.48 -2.75 0.24
C ASP A 66 -9.04 -3.65 1.42
N LEU A 67 -7.75 -4.02 1.46
CA LEU A 67 -7.19 -4.85 2.52
C LEU A 67 -6.97 -4.05 3.81
N ALA A 68 -6.53 -2.79 3.71
CA ALA A 68 -6.35 -1.92 4.88
C ALA A 68 -7.69 -1.67 5.60
N ASP A 69 -8.77 -1.45 4.83
CA ASP A 69 -10.11 -1.29 5.37
C ASP A 69 -10.61 -2.60 6.01
N ALA A 70 -10.38 -3.74 5.35
CA ALA A 70 -10.73 -5.05 5.90
C ALA A 70 -9.97 -5.35 7.22
N VAL A 71 -8.68 -5.03 7.29
CA VAL A 71 -7.87 -5.16 8.52
C VAL A 71 -8.40 -4.28 9.63
N THR A 72 -8.73 -3.01 9.33
CA THR A 72 -9.30 -2.07 10.31
C THR A 72 -10.61 -2.61 10.89
N GLN A 73 -11.52 -3.07 10.04
CA GLN A 73 -12.80 -3.64 10.48
C GLN A 73 -12.61 -4.94 11.26
N ARG A 74 -11.72 -5.82 10.82
CA ARG A 74 -11.52 -7.15 11.42
C ARG A 74 -10.84 -7.05 12.78
N LEU A 75 -9.73 -6.34 12.86
CA LEU A 75 -8.95 -6.22 14.10
C LEU A 75 -9.63 -5.31 15.12
N GLY A 76 -10.42 -4.32 14.67
CA GLY A 76 -11.21 -3.47 15.57
C GLY A 76 -12.28 -4.22 16.38
N LEU A 77 -12.59 -5.47 16.02
CA LEU A 77 -13.50 -6.34 16.77
C LEU A 77 -12.79 -7.20 17.83
N LEU A 78 -11.45 -7.23 17.82
CA LEU A 78 -10.65 -8.04 18.73
C LEU A 78 -10.24 -7.19 19.94
N SER A 79 -10.73 -7.53 21.13
CA SER A 79 -10.41 -6.79 22.36
C SER A 79 -9.00 -7.06 22.88
N ASN A 80 -8.36 -8.12 22.41
CA ASN A 80 -7.05 -8.58 22.85
C ASN A 80 -5.92 -8.24 21.86
N VAL A 81 -6.18 -7.38 20.87
CA VAL A 81 -5.20 -6.95 19.88
C VAL A 81 -5.29 -5.45 19.72
N GLY A 82 -4.15 -4.77 19.82
CA GLY A 82 -3.96 -3.38 19.41
C GLY A 82 -3.52 -3.31 17.95
N ALA A 83 -4.10 -2.39 17.18
CA ALA A 83 -3.69 -2.12 15.81
C ALA A 83 -3.65 -0.61 15.55
N VAL A 84 -2.48 -0.09 15.22
CA VAL A 84 -2.28 1.33 14.90
C VAL A 84 -2.05 1.47 13.40
N ARG A 85 -2.94 2.20 12.73
CA ARG A 85 -2.80 2.52 11.31
C ARG A 85 -1.78 3.64 11.13
N VAL A 86 -0.73 3.40 10.36
CA VAL A 86 0.34 4.36 10.09
C VAL A 86 0.45 4.63 8.58
N GLY A 87 0.61 5.90 8.23
CA GLY A 87 0.63 6.37 6.84
C GLY A 87 -0.77 6.68 6.29
N GLY A 88 -0.90 6.74 4.97
CA GLY A 88 -2.15 7.11 4.30
C GLY A 88 -2.46 8.61 4.35
N TYR A 89 -1.47 9.48 4.50
CA TYR A 89 -1.70 10.92 4.61
C TYR A 89 -1.56 11.64 3.27
N PRO A 90 -2.51 12.53 2.87
CA PRO A 90 -3.88 12.67 3.34
C PRO A 90 -4.89 11.78 2.58
N GLY A 91 -4.44 11.04 1.55
CA GLY A 91 -5.32 10.31 0.62
C GLY A 91 -5.86 8.97 1.13
N GLY A 92 -5.30 8.42 2.19
CA GLY A 92 -5.81 7.25 2.93
C GLY A 92 -5.82 5.94 2.14
N ARG A 93 -5.12 5.83 1.01
CA ARG A 93 -5.27 4.67 0.12
C ARG A 93 -4.44 3.50 0.59
N ARG A 94 -3.14 3.69 0.83
CA ARG A 94 -2.26 2.64 1.33
C ARG A 94 -1.81 2.97 2.75
N ALA A 95 -1.92 1.98 3.63
CA ALA A 95 -1.52 2.12 5.02
C ALA A 95 -0.81 0.86 5.50
N LEU A 96 0.11 1.05 6.43
CA LEU A 96 0.69 -0.04 7.20
C LEU A 96 -0.01 -0.11 8.56
N PHE A 97 0.06 -1.27 9.21
CA PHE A 97 -0.47 -1.46 10.56
C PHE A 97 0.66 -1.89 11.49
N VAL A 98 0.72 -1.27 12.65
CA VAL A 98 1.54 -1.74 13.77
C VAL A 98 0.63 -2.56 14.68
N LEU A 99 0.92 -3.84 14.77
CA LEU A 99 0.15 -4.85 15.48
C LEU A 99 0.83 -5.11 16.83
N THR A 100 0.09 -5.00 17.94
CA THR A 100 0.66 -5.13 19.28
C THR A 100 -0.40 -5.52 20.33
N HIS A 101 -0.01 -5.59 21.59
CA HIS A 101 -0.93 -5.74 22.72
C HIS A 101 -1.74 -4.44 22.91
N PRO A 102 -3.05 -4.50 23.24
CA PRO A 102 -3.89 -3.29 23.38
C PRO A 102 -3.32 -2.26 24.37
N ASP A 103 -2.69 -2.72 25.46
CA ASP A 103 -2.07 -1.84 26.47
C ASP A 103 -0.80 -1.11 25.98
N LEU A 104 -0.23 -1.53 24.84
CA LEU A 104 0.97 -0.93 24.25
C LEU A 104 0.64 0.04 23.10
N VAL A 105 -0.63 0.19 22.72
CA VAL A 105 -1.06 1.04 21.59
C VAL A 105 -0.57 2.48 21.74
N ASP A 106 -0.65 3.05 22.94
CA ASP A 106 -0.22 4.42 23.22
C ASP A 106 1.31 4.60 23.17
N SER A 107 2.06 3.49 23.18
CA SER A 107 3.53 3.49 23.05
C SER A 107 3.99 3.42 21.59
N VAL A 108 3.08 3.19 20.64
CA VAL A 108 3.42 3.14 19.21
C VAL A 108 3.63 4.55 18.69
N VAL A 109 4.84 4.83 18.20
CA VAL A 109 5.21 6.13 17.61
C VAL A 109 5.18 6.01 16.07
N PRO A 110 4.21 6.64 15.37
CA PRO A 110 4.05 6.45 13.91
C PRO A 110 5.31 6.76 13.09
N SER A 111 6.10 7.76 13.49
CA SER A 111 7.33 8.16 12.80
C SER A 111 8.45 7.12 12.87
N GLU A 112 8.37 6.14 13.78
CA GLU A 112 9.32 5.03 13.85
C GLU A 112 9.03 3.94 12.80
N HIS A 113 7.82 3.93 12.24
CA HIS A 113 7.37 2.89 11.31
C HIS A 113 7.25 3.39 9.87
N ALA A 114 6.92 4.66 9.66
CA ALA A 114 6.92 5.28 8.35
C ALA A 114 7.51 6.69 8.36
N THR A 115 8.10 7.04 7.23
CA THR A 115 8.64 8.37 6.96
C THR A 115 7.93 8.96 5.75
N LEU A 116 7.46 10.20 5.90
CA LEU A 116 6.90 11.00 4.83
C LEU A 116 7.98 11.91 4.27
N PHE A 117 8.27 11.79 2.98
CA PHE A 117 9.20 12.66 2.28
C PHE A 117 8.47 13.60 1.34
N ARG A 118 8.90 14.86 1.32
CA ARG A 118 8.64 15.82 0.25
C ARG A 118 9.79 15.76 -0.74
N VAL A 119 9.48 15.50 -2.01
CA VAL A 119 10.42 15.39 -3.12
C VAL A 119 10.20 16.58 -4.04
N HIS A 120 11.24 17.35 -4.29
CA HIS A 120 11.22 18.45 -5.26
C HIS A 120 12.12 18.09 -6.46
N ALA A 121 11.50 17.81 -7.60
CA ALA A 121 12.11 17.26 -8.82
C ALA A 121 11.25 17.60 -10.05
N ASP A 122 11.80 17.65 -11.26
CA ASP A 122 10.99 17.79 -12.50
C ASP A 122 10.22 16.50 -12.77
N LEU A 123 9.01 16.36 -12.22
CA LEU A 123 8.20 15.15 -12.30
C LEU A 123 7.60 14.95 -13.69
N GLY A 124 7.43 16.04 -14.45
CA GLY A 124 6.93 16.00 -15.82
C GLY A 124 7.89 15.35 -16.81
N ARG A 125 9.21 15.45 -16.55
CA ARG A 125 10.27 14.85 -17.39
C ARG A 125 10.94 13.65 -16.74
N SER A 126 10.82 13.48 -15.43
CA SER A 126 11.35 12.32 -14.72
C SER A 126 10.56 11.05 -15.06
N PRO A 127 11.17 9.86 -14.96
CA PRO A 127 10.41 8.62 -14.99
C PRO A 127 9.37 8.58 -13.86
N PRO A 128 8.27 7.81 -14.00
CA PRO A 128 7.27 7.68 -12.95
C PRO A 128 7.90 7.27 -11.61
N LEU A 129 7.53 7.95 -10.52
CA LEU A 129 8.12 7.73 -9.19
C LEU A 129 8.14 6.26 -8.76
N PRO A 130 7.08 5.45 -8.95
CA PRO A 130 7.12 4.01 -8.62
C PRO A 130 8.26 3.26 -9.33
N ASN A 131 8.55 3.59 -10.60
CA ASN A 131 9.62 2.97 -11.36
C ASN A 131 10.99 3.38 -10.80
N VAL A 132 11.16 4.66 -10.47
CA VAL A 132 12.41 5.16 -9.88
C VAL A 132 12.68 4.51 -8.52
N LEU A 133 11.65 4.36 -7.68
CA LEU A 133 11.74 3.69 -6.38
C LEU A 133 12.22 2.24 -6.51
N VAL A 134 11.65 1.47 -7.45
CA VAL A 134 12.08 0.10 -7.72
C VAL A 134 13.53 0.06 -8.23
N ASN A 135 13.91 0.98 -9.12
CA ASN A 135 15.27 1.05 -9.67
C ASN A 135 16.34 1.36 -8.60
N VAL A 136 15.98 2.09 -7.53
CA VAL A 136 16.89 2.33 -6.39
C VAL A 136 16.82 1.24 -5.32
N GLY A 137 16.08 0.15 -5.58
CA GLY A 137 16.00 -1.04 -4.72
C GLY A 137 14.94 -0.96 -3.62
N VAL A 138 13.97 -0.05 -3.72
CA VAL A 138 12.85 0.03 -2.76
C VAL A 138 11.72 -0.89 -3.23
N GLN A 139 11.26 -1.78 -2.35
CA GLN A 139 10.13 -2.65 -2.64
C GLN A 139 8.83 -1.86 -2.63
N LEU A 140 7.94 -2.08 -3.60
CA LEU A 140 6.63 -1.40 -3.65
C LEU A 140 5.71 -1.74 -2.47
N ALA A 141 5.94 -2.86 -1.79
CA ALA A 141 5.24 -3.19 -0.55
C ALA A 141 5.64 -2.26 0.61
N SER A 142 6.85 -1.69 0.57
CA SER A 142 7.36 -0.72 1.55
C SER A 142 7.01 0.74 1.22
N VAL A 143 6.22 0.97 0.16
CA VAL A 143 5.80 2.31 -0.29
C VAL A 143 4.29 2.44 -0.06
N GLY A 144 3.92 3.49 0.67
CA GLY A 144 2.54 3.89 0.91
C GLY A 144 2.00 4.76 -0.22
N ASP A 145 1.31 5.83 0.14
CA ASP A 145 0.79 6.78 -0.84
C ASP A 145 1.92 7.59 -1.48
N VAL A 146 1.78 7.80 -2.79
CA VAL A 146 2.55 8.76 -3.58
C VAL A 146 1.57 9.82 -4.04
N LEU A 147 1.83 11.08 -3.70
CA LEU A 147 0.97 12.21 -3.99
C LEU A 147 1.74 13.22 -4.82
N VAL A 148 1.16 13.67 -5.93
CA VAL A 148 1.78 14.70 -6.77
C VAL A 148 0.97 15.98 -6.58
N GLU A 149 1.60 17.00 -6.02
CA GLU A 149 0.98 18.31 -5.77
C GLU A 149 1.03 19.18 -7.03
N ASP A 150 2.17 19.21 -7.71
CA ASP A 150 2.37 19.92 -8.97
C ASP A 150 3.44 19.23 -9.84
N SER A 151 3.91 19.89 -10.90
CA SER A 151 4.93 19.34 -11.80
C SER A 151 6.29 19.15 -11.14
N ASP A 152 6.54 19.80 -10.00
CA ASP A 152 7.84 19.84 -9.35
C ASP A 152 7.84 19.24 -7.93
N THR A 153 6.67 19.01 -7.33
CA THR A 153 6.52 18.61 -5.93
C THR A 153 5.70 17.33 -5.79
N ALA A 154 6.27 16.33 -5.12
CA ALA A 154 5.58 15.12 -4.71
C ALA A 154 5.82 14.80 -3.24
N PHE A 155 4.91 14.02 -2.66
CA PHE A 155 5.01 13.46 -1.34
C PHE A 155 4.98 11.93 -1.43
N ILE A 156 5.88 11.27 -0.72
CA ILE A 156 5.96 9.81 -0.69
C ILE A 156 6.01 9.33 0.75
N VAL A 157 5.14 8.39 1.09
CA VAL A 157 5.20 7.68 2.38
C VAL A 157 5.98 6.38 2.16
N VAL A 158 6.99 6.11 2.99
CA VAL A 158 7.77 4.87 2.91
C VAL A 158 7.99 4.28 4.29
N ALA A 159 8.15 2.95 4.35
CA ALA A 159 8.45 2.26 5.60
C ALA A 159 9.83 2.70 6.12
N ALA A 160 10.00 2.78 7.43
CA ALA A 160 11.23 3.26 8.06
C ALA A 160 12.50 2.53 7.57
N GLY A 161 12.40 1.21 7.32
CA GLY A 161 13.50 0.41 6.76
C GLY A 161 13.97 0.86 5.37
N SER A 162 13.11 1.54 4.59
CA SER A 162 13.43 2.06 3.25
C SER A 162 13.84 3.53 3.25
N ALA A 163 13.63 4.26 4.35
CA ALA A 163 13.79 5.71 4.41
C ALA A 163 15.22 6.18 4.04
N LYS A 164 16.24 5.48 4.54
CA LYS A 164 17.65 5.80 4.25
C LYS A 164 18.00 5.60 2.77
N VAL A 165 17.44 4.57 2.14
CA VAL A 165 17.68 4.28 0.72
C VAL A 165 17.04 5.37 -0.14
N VAL A 166 15.78 5.71 0.15
CA VAL A 166 15.03 6.77 -0.54
C VAL A 166 15.78 8.09 -0.45
N LYS A 167 16.10 8.57 0.76
CA LYS A 167 16.79 9.85 0.98
C LYS A 167 18.12 9.95 0.23
N ARG A 168 18.85 8.83 0.10
CA ARG A 168 20.20 8.81 -0.51
C ARG A 168 20.19 8.62 -2.03
N LEU A 169 19.28 7.78 -2.53
CA LEU A 169 19.35 7.28 -3.91
C LEU A 169 18.26 7.83 -4.82
N LEU A 170 17.08 8.16 -4.28
CA LEU A 170 16.00 8.73 -5.08
C LEU A 170 16.41 10.01 -5.85
N PRO A 171 17.24 10.93 -5.31
CA PRO A 171 17.67 12.12 -6.06
C PRO A 171 18.46 11.78 -7.32
N LYS A 172 19.10 10.61 -7.39
CA LYS A 172 19.92 10.18 -8.52
C LYS A 172 19.10 9.64 -9.69
N GLY A 173 17.86 9.23 -9.41
CA GLY A 173 16.94 8.68 -10.42
C GLY A 173 15.94 9.71 -10.96
N LEU A 174 15.99 10.95 -10.46
CA LEU A 174 15.08 12.04 -10.82
C LEU A 174 15.83 13.15 -11.55
N LEU A 175 15.11 13.86 -12.39
CA LEU A 175 15.60 15.05 -13.06
C LEU A 175 15.32 16.28 -12.17
N ALA A 176 16.25 17.22 -12.14
CA ALA A 176 16.09 18.42 -11.34
C ALA A 176 15.23 19.48 -12.08
N PRO A 177 14.42 20.25 -11.35
CA PRO A 177 13.59 21.29 -11.93
C PRO A 177 14.47 22.44 -12.41
N GLY A 178 14.28 22.86 -13.66
CA GLY A 178 15.01 23.99 -14.26
C GLY A 178 16.54 23.83 -14.32
N GLY A 179 17.08 22.60 -14.23
CA GLY A 179 18.52 22.34 -14.17
C GLY A 179 19.16 22.56 -12.79
N GLY A 180 18.35 22.71 -11.73
CA GLY A 180 18.79 22.84 -10.34
C GLY A 180 19.23 21.51 -9.71
N ALA A 181 18.97 21.35 -8.40
CA ALA A 181 19.19 20.10 -7.68
C ALA A 181 17.85 19.48 -7.25
N VAL A 182 17.78 18.15 -7.25
CA VAL A 182 16.68 17.41 -6.63
C VAL A 182 16.84 17.46 -5.11
N THR A 183 15.80 17.87 -4.39
CA THR A 183 15.80 17.87 -2.92
C THR A 183 14.78 16.88 -2.36
N ILE A 184 15.12 16.30 -1.21
CA ILE A 184 14.24 15.38 -0.48
C ILE A 184 14.29 15.78 0.99
N ASP A 185 13.15 16.27 1.47
CA ASP A 185 12.97 16.71 2.85
C ASP A 185 12.05 15.74 3.59
N GLU A 186 12.35 15.47 4.86
CA GLU A 186 11.45 14.72 5.73
C GLU A 186 10.39 15.65 6.31
N VAL A 187 9.13 15.24 6.26
CA VAL A 187 7.99 16.03 6.77
C VAL A 187 7.65 15.55 8.17
N VAL A 188 7.93 16.40 9.17
CA VAL A 188 7.80 16.04 10.59
C VAL A 188 6.35 16.16 11.10
N ASP A 189 5.52 17.01 10.48
CA ASP A 189 4.17 17.35 10.98
C ASP A 189 3.07 16.40 10.48
N GLY A 190 3.41 15.14 10.18
CA GLY A 190 2.43 14.11 9.78
C GLY A 190 1.66 14.41 8.49
N GLY A 191 2.14 15.35 7.66
CA GLY A 191 1.50 15.70 6.39
C GLY A 191 0.38 16.74 6.49
N ALA A 192 0.31 17.51 7.60
CA ALA A 192 -0.58 18.65 7.67
C ALA A 192 -0.33 19.62 6.49
N GLY A 193 -1.39 19.88 5.71
CA GLY A 193 -1.33 20.82 4.58
C GLY A 193 -0.93 20.23 3.24
N ILE A 194 -0.68 18.92 3.11
CA ILE A 194 -0.42 18.29 1.82
C ILE A 194 -1.66 18.36 0.92
N ARG A 195 -1.48 18.85 -0.32
CA ARG A 195 -2.52 18.92 -1.34
C ARG A 195 -2.02 18.26 -2.62
N GLY A 196 -1.97 16.93 -2.64
CA GLY A 196 -1.52 16.18 -3.82
C GLY A 196 -2.54 15.16 -4.29
N GLU A 197 -2.55 14.92 -5.60
CA GLU A 197 -3.35 13.88 -6.22
C GLU A 197 -2.66 12.51 -6.06
N PRO A 198 -3.38 11.47 -5.61
CA PRO A 198 -2.79 10.16 -5.41
C PRO A 198 -2.44 9.49 -6.73
N VAL A 199 -1.20 9.05 -6.84
CA VAL A 199 -0.66 8.26 -7.95
C VAL A 199 -0.72 6.79 -7.60
N GLU A 200 -1.14 5.97 -8.55
CA GLU A 200 -1.16 4.52 -8.41
C GLU A 200 0.27 3.98 -8.31
N VAL A 201 0.53 3.20 -7.26
CA VAL A 201 1.85 2.64 -6.96
C VAL A 201 2.01 1.29 -7.64
N GLU A 202 2.10 1.34 -8.97
CA GLU A 202 2.38 0.21 -9.83
C GLU A 202 3.53 0.54 -10.79
N VAL A 203 4.33 -0.47 -11.15
CA VAL A 203 5.39 -0.28 -12.14
C VAL A 203 4.75 -0.11 -13.51
N GLN A 204 4.87 1.09 -14.07
CA GLN A 204 4.38 1.36 -15.41
C GLN A 204 5.36 0.78 -16.43
N ARG A 205 4.86 0.04 -17.41
CA ARG A 205 5.66 -0.39 -18.56
C ARG A 205 6.03 0.85 -19.38
N VAL A 206 7.29 1.28 -19.26
CA VAL A 206 7.82 2.33 -20.12
C VAL A 206 8.10 1.71 -21.48
N ASP A 207 7.27 2.02 -22.47
CA ASP A 207 7.53 1.62 -23.85
C ASP A 207 8.84 2.27 -24.31
N THR A 208 9.90 1.47 -24.38
CA THR A 208 11.28 1.90 -24.67
C THR A 208 11.42 2.53 -26.07
N ARG A 209 10.39 2.42 -26.92
CA ARG A 209 10.36 2.99 -28.27
C ARG A 209 10.20 4.51 -28.30
N ALA A 210 9.75 5.13 -27.21
CA ALA A 210 9.55 6.59 -27.16
C ALA A 210 10.79 7.39 -26.69
N GLN A 211 11.78 6.75 -26.07
CA GLN A 211 12.95 7.43 -25.48
C GLN A 211 14.12 7.70 -26.45
N ASN A 212 14.02 7.24 -27.70
CA ASN A 212 15.05 7.45 -28.74
C ASN A 212 14.66 8.52 -29.78
N ARG A 213 13.77 9.46 -29.43
CA ARG A 213 13.45 10.65 -30.25
C ARG A 213 13.73 11.91 -29.46
#